data_AF-A0A657B724-F1
#
_entry.id   AF-A0A657B724-F1
#
_cell.length_a   1.000
_cell.length_b   1.000
_cell.length_c   1.000
_cell.angle_alpha   90.00
_cell.angle_beta   90.00
_cell.angle_gamma   90.00
#
_symmetry.space_group_name_H-M   'P 1'
#
loop_
_entity.id
_entity.type
_entity.pdbx_description
1 polymer ?
#
loop_
_entity_poly.entity_id
_entity_poly.type
_entity_poly.pdbx_seq_one_letter_code
_entity_poly.pdbx_strand_id
1 'polypeptide(L)'
;MADLNKIKRMSLLVQLAQNNEDDRSKHLAQARAAMDDAKEQLANLQEYRANYLESLRGKMSGASNPYNLTSYQQFVSQLADAISQQERVVEQNQVFFEKIKSLWVH
;
A
#
# COMPACT_ATOMS: atom_id res chain seq x y z
N MET A 1 -10.53 -50.69 -19.28
CA MET A 1 -9.35 -49.80 -19.47
C MET A 1 -9.72 -48.31 -19.67
N ALA A 2 -10.89 -47.96 -20.23
CA ALA A 2 -11.29 -46.56 -20.47
C ALA A 2 -11.57 -45.72 -19.20
N ASP A 3 -12.18 -46.31 -18.16
CA ASP A 3 -12.52 -45.59 -16.92
C ASP A 3 -11.32 -45.11 -16.09
N LEU A 4 -10.24 -45.89 -16.05
CA LEU A 4 -9.01 -45.52 -15.33
C LEU A 4 -8.34 -44.28 -15.92
N ASN A 5 -8.45 -44.07 -17.23
CA ASN A 5 -7.86 -42.93 -17.93
C ASN A 5 -8.69 -41.63 -17.71
N LYS A 6 -10.01 -41.77 -17.58
CA LYS A 6 -10.93 -40.68 -17.23
C LYS A 6 -10.71 -40.20 -15.80
N ILE A 7 -10.59 -41.12 -14.84
CA ILE A 7 -10.33 -40.80 -13.43
C ILE A 7 -8.98 -40.09 -13.27
N LYS A 8 -7.92 -40.57 -13.93
CA LYS A 8 -6.60 -39.91 -13.92
C LYS A 8 -6.66 -38.49 -14.48
N ARG A 9 -7.37 -38.29 -15.59
CA ARG A 9 -7.50 -36.95 -16.22
C ARG A 9 -8.30 -35.99 -15.33
N MET A 10 -9.39 -36.45 -14.72
CA MET A 10 -10.17 -35.65 -13.77
C MET A 10 -9.36 -35.29 -12.53
N SER A 11 -8.60 -36.23 -11.96
CA SER A 11 -7.72 -35.97 -10.82
C SER A 11 -6.63 -34.95 -11.14
N LEU A 12 -6.04 -35.01 -12.34
CA LEU A 12 -5.07 -34.02 -12.82
C LEU A 12 -5.69 -32.62 -12.98
N LEU A 13 -6.91 -32.55 -13.51
CA LEU A 13 -7.64 -31.28 -13.65
C LEU A 13 -8.00 -30.67 -12.29
N VAL A 14 -8.38 -31.49 -11.30
CA VAL A 14 -8.64 -31.04 -9.94
C VAL A 14 -7.36 -30.50 -9.28
N GLN A 15 -6.23 -31.21 -9.41
CA GLN A 15 -4.95 -30.73 -8.88
C GLN A 15 -4.50 -29.42 -9.55
N LEU A 16 -4.65 -29.31 -10.87
CA LEU A 16 -4.36 -28.06 -11.58
C LEU A 16 -5.27 -26.91 -11.15
N ALA A 17 -6.55 -27.18 -10.87
CA ALA A 17 -7.49 -26.18 -10.37
C ALA A 17 -7.13 -25.74 -8.95
N GLN A 18 -6.80 -26.68 -8.05
CA GLN A 18 -6.38 -26.40 -6.68
C GLN A 18 -5.07 -25.60 -6.62
N ASN A 19 -4.04 -26.01 -7.38
CA ASN A 19 -2.78 -25.26 -7.42
C ASN A 19 -2.98 -23.84 -7.95
N ASN A 20 -3.83 -23.68 -8.97
CA ASN A 20 -4.21 -22.36 -9.44
C ASN A 20 -4.91 -21.58 -8.32
N GLU A 21 -5.92 -22.14 -7.65
CA GLU A 21 -6.64 -21.48 -6.54
C GLU A 21 -5.71 -21.00 -5.41
N ASP A 22 -4.74 -21.83 -5.01
CA ASP A 22 -3.76 -21.49 -3.99
C ASP A 22 -2.84 -20.33 -4.40
N ASP A 23 -2.32 -20.35 -5.62
CA ASP A 23 -1.45 -19.29 -6.13
C ASP A 23 -2.20 -17.97 -6.30
N ARG A 24 -3.49 -18.05 -6.66
CA ARG A 24 -4.39 -16.91 -6.78
C ARG A 24 -4.70 -16.26 -5.42
N SER A 25 -4.97 -17.08 -4.41
CA SER A 25 -5.19 -16.62 -3.02
C SER A 25 -3.96 -15.89 -2.48
N LYS A 26 -2.76 -16.43 -2.74
CA LYS A 26 -1.49 -15.78 -2.37
C LYS A 26 -1.34 -14.40 -3.04
N HIS A 27 -1.61 -14.29 -4.34
CA HIS A 27 -1.49 -13.01 -5.05
C HIS A 27 -2.46 -11.95 -4.54
N LEU A 28 -3.71 -12.32 -4.22
CA LEU A 28 -4.68 -11.40 -3.62
C LEU A 28 -4.24 -10.94 -2.22
N ALA A 29 -3.74 -11.87 -1.40
CA ALA A 29 -3.24 -11.56 -0.07
C ALA A 29 -2.01 -10.62 -0.12
N GLN A 30 -1.08 -10.86 -1.04
CA GLN A 30 0.09 -9.99 -1.25
C GLN A 30 -0.31 -8.60 -1.72
N ALA A 31 -1.23 -8.49 -2.69
CA ALA A 31 -1.74 -7.20 -3.17
C ALA A 31 -2.44 -6.42 -2.06
N ARG A 32 -3.20 -7.10 -1.20
CA ARG A 32 -3.84 -6.49 -0.04
C ARG A 32 -2.83 -5.99 0.99
N ALA A 33 -1.86 -6.82 1.34
CA ALA A 33 -0.78 -6.43 2.27
C ALA A 33 -0.04 -5.19 1.76
N ALA A 34 0.36 -5.15 0.48
CA ALA A 34 1.03 -4.00 -0.10
C ALA A 34 0.16 -2.71 -0.08
N MET A 35 -1.16 -2.83 -0.28
CA MET A 35 -2.07 -1.70 -0.14
C MET A 35 -2.17 -1.21 1.31
N ASP A 36 -2.28 -2.13 2.27
CA ASP A 36 -2.40 -1.80 3.68
C ASP A 36 -1.10 -1.16 4.21
N ASP A 37 0.07 -1.72 3.87
CA ASP A 37 1.39 -1.17 4.21
C ASP A 37 1.57 0.25 3.65
N ALA A 38 1.16 0.49 2.39
CA ALA A 38 1.26 1.80 1.78
C ALA A 38 0.38 2.84 2.48
N LYS A 39 -0.82 2.43 2.95
CA LYS A 39 -1.74 3.29 3.72
C LYS A 39 -1.19 3.60 5.10
N GLU A 40 -0.59 2.61 5.78
CA GLU A 40 0.06 2.82 7.07
C GLU A 40 1.22 3.83 6.95
N GLN A 41 2.07 3.69 5.94
CA GLN A 41 3.14 4.65 5.68
C GLN A 41 2.62 6.07 5.42
N LEU A 42 1.51 6.20 4.68
CA LEU A 42 0.86 7.49 4.46
C LEU A 42 0.36 8.11 5.78
N ALA A 43 -0.32 7.30 6.61
CA ALA A 43 -0.80 7.74 7.92
C ALA A 43 0.36 8.22 8.81
N ASN A 44 1.45 7.46 8.86
CA ASN A 44 2.65 7.82 9.62
C ASN A 44 3.26 9.15 9.14
N LEU A 45 3.34 9.39 7.83
CA LEU A 45 3.84 10.66 7.28
C LEU A 45 2.92 11.84 7.64
N GLN A 46 1.59 11.63 7.60
CA GLN A 46 0.61 12.65 7.95
C GLN A 46 0.64 12.99 9.44
N GLU A 47 0.76 11.97 10.30
CA GLU A 47 0.91 12.14 11.74
C GLU A 47 2.21 12.89 12.07
N TYR A 48 3.32 12.45 11.49
CA TYR A 48 4.62 13.11 11.66
C TYR A 48 4.56 14.60 11.28
N ARG A 49 3.89 14.93 10.16
CA ARG A 49 3.66 16.32 9.75
C ARG A 49 2.86 17.11 10.79
N ALA A 50 1.77 16.55 11.31
CA ALA A 50 0.93 17.21 12.30
C ALA A 50 1.73 17.52 13.58
N ASN A 51 2.45 16.53 14.10
CA ASN A 51 3.30 16.66 15.29
C ASN A 51 4.41 17.70 15.08
N TYR A 52 5.02 17.73 13.88
CA TYR A 52 6.05 18.69 13.54
C TYR A 52 5.53 20.14 13.51
N LEU A 53 4.37 20.36 12.88
CA LEU A 53 3.73 21.68 12.81
C LEU A 53 3.31 22.19 14.20
N GLU A 54 2.80 21.30 15.06
CA GLU A 54 2.48 21.65 16.44
C GLU A 54 3.72 22.04 17.26
N SER A 55 4.80 21.27 17.14
CA SER A 55 6.07 21.58 17.79
C SER A 55 6.62 22.94 17.34
N LEU A 56 6.49 23.28 16.04
CA LEU A 56 6.88 24.59 15.54
C LEU A 56 6.04 25.71 16.16
N ARG A 57 4.71 25.56 16.19
CA ARG A 57 3.81 26.58 16.76
C ARG A 57 4.22 26.94 18.19
N GLY A 58 4.63 25.95 18.98
CA GLY A 58 5.16 26.18 20.34
C GLY A 58 6.49 26.95 20.38
N LYS A 59 7.41 26.68 19.44
CA LYS A 59 8.73 27.35 19.36
C LYS A 59 8.64 28.79 18.86
N MET A 60 7.71 29.07 17.94
CA MET A 60 7.50 30.41 17.38
C MET A 60 7.00 31.44 18.40
N SER A 61 6.32 30.98 19.47
CA SER A 61 5.87 31.85 20.57
C SER A 61 7.00 32.38 21.46
N GLY A 62 8.25 31.90 21.31
CA GLY A 62 9.35 32.15 22.24
C GLY A 62 10.54 32.98 21.72
N ALA A 63 10.92 32.91 20.44
CA ALA A 63 12.03 33.73 19.91
C ALA A 63 12.07 33.74 18.37
N SER A 64 12.18 34.94 17.79
CA SER A 64 12.27 35.20 16.35
C SER A 64 13.71 35.01 15.83
N ASN A 65 14.06 33.81 15.36
CA ASN A 65 15.25 33.60 14.52
C ASN A 65 14.82 33.34 13.06
N PRO A 66 15.08 34.27 12.13
CA PRO A 66 14.73 34.13 10.71
C PRO A 66 15.37 32.91 10.02
N TYR A 67 16.55 32.46 10.47
CA TYR A 67 17.24 31.32 9.87
C TYR A 67 16.46 30.00 10.09
N ASN A 68 15.76 29.90 11.22
CA ASN A 68 14.92 28.74 11.54
C ASN A 68 13.65 28.67 10.67
N LEU A 69 13.16 29.81 10.15
CA LEU A 69 11.97 29.87 9.31
C LEU A 69 12.22 29.32 7.91
N THR A 70 13.34 29.65 7.28
CA THR A 70 13.66 29.16 5.93
C THR A 70 13.88 27.65 5.91
N SER A 71 14.69 27.11 6.83
CA SER A 71 14.92 25.66 6.93
C SER A 71 13.63 24.89 7.27
N TYR A 72 12.75 25.49 8.08
CA TYR A 72 11.43 24.95 8.35
C TYR A 72 10.57 24.85 7.09
N GLN A 73 10.45 25.95 6.33
CA GLN A 73 9.66 25.96 5.10
C GLN A 73 10.15 24.92 4.09
N GLN A 74 11.46 24.77 3.96
CA GLN A 74 12.07 23.74 3.10
C GLN A 74 11.68 22.32 3.55
N PHE A 75 11.78 22.03 4.85
CA PHE A 75 11.44 20.71 5.37
C PHE A 75 9.95 20.39 5.21
N VAL A 76 9.07 21.35 5.47
CA VAL A 76 7.62 21.18 5.26
C VAL A 76 7.30 20.92 3.80
N SER A 77 7.98 21.59 2.87
CA SER A 77 7.83 21.33 1.44
C SER A 77 8.25 19.90 1.09
N GLN A 78 9.42 19.45 1.55
CA GLN A 78 9.89 18.09 1.30
C GLN A 78 8.94 17.03 1.88
N LEU A 79 8.38 17.29 3.06
CA LEU A 79 7.40 16.39 3.67
C LEU A 79 6.07 16.36 2.89
N ALA A 80 5.63 17.50 2.36
CA ALA A 80 4.46 17.56 1.48
C ALA A 80 4.70 16.80 0.16
N ASP A 81 5.89 16.90 -0.42
CA ASP A 81 6.27 16.15 -1.61
C ASP A 81 6.30 14.63 -1.34
N ALA A 82 6.86 14.21 -0.20
CA ALA A 82 6.88 12.82 0.22
C ALA A 82 5.47 12.26 0.45
N ILE A 83 4.59 13.01 1.12
CA ILE A 83 3.18 12.65 1.28
C ILE A 83 2.51 12.48 -0.08
N SER A 84 2.69 13.45 -0.98
CA SER A 84 2.10 13.39 -2.33
C SER A 84 2.61 12.20 -3.15
N GLN A 85 3.87 11.82 -2.97
CA GLN A 85 4.43 10.60 -3.56
C GLN A 85 3.79 9.34 -2.97
N GLN A 86 3.65 9.29 -1.65
CA GLN A 86 3.04 8.15 -0.97
C GLN A 86 1.56 7.98 -1.31
N GLU A 87 0.81 9.08 -1.46
CA GLU A 87 -0.59 9.06 -1.94
C GLU A 87 -0.70 8.37 -3.30
N ARG A 88 0.22 8.67 -4.23
CA ARG A 88 0.27 7.98 -5.53
C ARG A 88 0.59 6.50 -5.41
N VAL A 89 1.41 6.09 -4.45
CA VAL A 89 1.71 4.67 -4.19
C VAL A 89 0.47 3.96 -3.66
N VAL A 90 -0.25 4.57 -2.72
CA VAL A 90 -1.53 4.05 -2.19
C VAL A 90 -2.55 3.87 -3.32
N GLU A 91 -2.70 4.88 -4.17
CA GLU A 91 -3.62 4.82 -5.32
C GLU A 91 -3.26 3.67 -6.27
N GLN A 92 -1.99 3.52 -6.63
CA GLN A 92 -1.53 2.43 -7.49
C GLN A 92 -1.79 1.05 -6.88
N ASN A 93 -1.49 0.86 -5.59
CA ASN A 93 -1.74 -0.41 -4.90
C ASN A 93 -3.24 -0.70 -4.78
N GLN A 94 -4.07 0.32 -4.59
CA GLN A 94 -5.52 0.17 -4.54
C GLN A 94 -6.10 -0.23 -5.91
N VAL A 95 -5.66 0.41 -7.00
CA VAL A 95 -6.04 0.03 -8.37
C VAL A 95 -5.60 -1.40 -8.68
N PHE A 96 -4.38 -1.77 -8.30
CA PHE A 96 -3.85 -3.12 -8.50
C PHE A 96 -4.65 -4.17 -7.71
N PHE A 97 -4.95 -3.90 -6.44
CA PHE A 97 -5.76 -4.77 -5.61
C PHE A 97 -7.17 -4.95 -6.18
N GLU A 98 -7.86 -3.87 -6.57
CA GLU A 98 -9.20 -3.97 -7.16
C GLU A 98 -9.19 -4.68 -8.52
N LYS A 99 -8.14 -4.50 -9.33
CA LYS A 99 -7.96 -5.26 -10.58
C LYS A 99 -7.84 -6.75 -10.31
N ILE A 100 -6.97 -7.14 -9.39
CA ILE A 100 -6.78 -8.54 -8.99
C ILE A 100 -8.10 -9.09 -8.44
N LYS A 101 -8.76 -8.37 -7.54
CA LYS A 101 -10.07 -8.72 -6.97
C LYS A 101 -11.16 -8.92 -8.04
N SER A 102 -11.23 -8.05 -9.04
CA SER A 102 -12.22 -8.15 -10.13
C SER A 102 -12.03 -9.39 -11.00
N LEU A 103 -10.79 -9.86 -11.16
CA LEU A 103 -10.49 -11.11 -11.86
C LEU A 103 -10.94 -12.36 -11.06
N TRP A 104 -11.27 -12.22 -9.76
CA TRP A 104 -11.68 -13.34 -8.90
C TRP A 104 -13.19 -13.41 -8.63
N VAL A 105 -13.94 -12.32 -8.82
CA VAL A 105 -15.40 -12.28 -8.54
C VAL A 105 -16.24 -12.76 -9.74
N HIS A 106 -15.60 -13.05 -10.88
CA HIS A 106 -16.19 -13.66 -12.07
C HIS A 106 -15.73 -15.10 -12.24
#